data_AF-A0A950TEN6-F1
#
_entry.id   AF-A0A950TEN6-F1
#
_cell.length_a   1.000
_cell.length_b   1.000
_cell.length_c   1.000
_cell.angle_alpha   90.00
_cell.angle_beta   90.00
_cell.angle_gamma   90.00
#
_symmetry.space_group_name_H-M   'P 1'
#
loop_
_entity.id
_entity.type
_entity.pdbx_description
1 polymer ?
#
loop_
_entity_poly.entity_id
_entity_poly.type
_entity_poly.pdbx_seq_one_letter_code
_entity_poly.pdbx_strand_id
1 'polypeptide(L)'
;MRVPRYEGRARAVVFVALGLMIAGCAGQRGPMGEAESKQLQDQSYAAARKCDVTYSPNDAKVAVARAKCHTEAWNILRPTMPYPEVLDKLIAKRIEIGQKVQNGEMTVAQASTAIEKARAEAATEEQQRRGAGPLGGISLFPSSQ
;
A
#
# COMPACT_ATOMS: atom_id res chain seq x y z
N MET A 1 -62.48 17.71 -30.25
CA MET A 1 -61.78 17.23 -29.03
C MET A 1 -60.83 16.10 -29.42
N ARG A 2 -59.51 16.29 -29.28
CA ARG A 2 -58.49 15.24 -29.44
C ARG A 2 -57.56 15.30 -28.24
N VAL A 3 -57.47 14.20 -27.51
CA VAL A 3 -56.55 14.02 -26.38
C VAL A 3 -55.22 13.52 -26.95
N PRO A 4 -54.06 14.14 -26.65
CA PRO A 4 -52.80 13.63 -27.15
C PRO A 4 -52.23 12.55 -26.22
N ARG A 5 -51.92 11.38 -26.81
CA ARG A 5 -51.10 10.30 -26.24
C ARG A 5 -49.69 10.83 -25.93
N TYR A 6 -49.37 11.04 -24.65
CA TYR A 6 -48.01 11.39 -24.20
C TYR A 6 -47.39 10.41 -23.19
N GLU A 7 -48.02 9.26 -22.91
CA GLU A 7 -47.55 8.40 -21.80
C GLU A 7 -46.40 7.43 -22.13
N GLY A 8 -46.14 7.12 -23.41
CA GLY A 8 -45.13 6.12 -23.78
C GLY A 8 -43.69 6.64 -23.83
N ARG A 9 -43.51 7.92 -24.19
CA ARG A 9 -42.19 8.50 -24.52
C ARG A 9 -41.46 9.04 -23.29
N ALA A 10 -42.20 9.53 -22.29
CA ALA A 10 -41.65 10.05 -21.04
C ALA A 10 -41.05 8.94 -20.16
N ARG A 11 -41.69 7.76 -20.11
CA ARG A 11 -41.19 6.59 -19.36
C ARG A 11 -39.85 6.11 -19.91
N ALA A 12 -39.68 6.04 -21.24
CA ALA A 12 -38.45 5.57 -21.86
C ALA A 12 -37.23 6.46 -21.53
N VAL A 13 -37.42 7.79 -21.46
CA VAL A 13 -36.32 8.73 -21.15
C VAL A 13 -35.88 8.60 -19.69
N VAL A 14 -36.82 8.35 -18.76
CA VAL A 14 -36.50 8.17 -17.33
C VAL A 14 -35.69 6.90 -17.10
N PHE A 15 -36.01 5.79 -17.79
CA PHE A 15 -35.25 4.54 -17.64
C PHE A 15 -33.83 4.62 -18.24
N VAL A 16 -33.63 5.36 -19.34
CA VAL A 16 -32.29 5.56 -19.94
C VAL A 16 -31.41 6.46 -19.06
N ALA A 17 -31.99 7.50 -18.44
CA ALA A 17 -31.27 8.37 -17.50
C ALA A 17 -30.89 7.63 -16.20
N LEU A 18 -31.75 6.73 -15.71
CA LEU A 18 -31.47 5.93 -14.53
C LEU A 18 -30.39 4.86 -14.78
N GLY A 19 -30.36 4.25 -15.98
CA GLY A 19 -29.36 3.26 -16.36
C GLY A 19 -27.92 3.82 -16.44
N LEU A 20 -27.77 5.07 -16.87
CA LEU A 20 -26.47 5.76 -16.92
C LEU A 20 -25.90 6.10 -15.53
N MET A 21 -26.75 6.31 -14.52
CA MET A 21 -26.31 6.58 -13.15
C MET A 21 -25.87 5.31 -12.40
N ILE A 22 -26.43 4.14 -12.72
CA ILE A 22 -26.11 2.88 -12.01
C ILE A 22 -24.82 2.22 -12.55
N ALA A 23 -24.40 2.55 -13.78
CA ALA A 23 -23.13 2.09 -14.34
C ALA A 23 -21.88 2.78 -13.75
N GLY A 24 -22.04 3.87 -12.98
CA GLY A 24 -20.93 4.65 -12.42
C GLY A 24 -20.36 4.17 -11.08
N CYS A 25 -21.00 3.21 -10.40
CA CYS A 25 -20.55 2.74 -9.08
C CYS A 25 -19.92 1.33 -9.08
N ALA A 26 -19.85 0.67 -10.22
CA ALA A 26 -19.26 -0.66 -10.33
C ALA A 26 -17.82 -0.59 -10.86
N GLY A 27 -16.86 -0.45 -9.94
CA GLY A 27 -15.52 -1.00 -10.14
C GLY A 27 -14.55 -0.21 -11.01
N GLN A 28 -14.21 1.02 -10.62
CA GLN A 28 -12.99 1.67 -11.13
C GLN A 28 -11.80 1.35 -10.21
N ARG A 29 -11.37 0.08 -10.22
CA ARG A 29 -9.93 -0.19 -10.04
C ARG A 29 -9.30 -0.14 -11.43
N GLY A 30 -9.22 1.07 -11.99
CA GLY A 30 -8.38 1.31 -13.16
C GLY A 30 -6.91 1.11 -12.79
N PRO A 31 -6.00 0.92 -13.76
CA PRO A 31 -4.58 1.01 -13.48
C PRO A 31 -4.29 2.36 -12.83
N MET A 32 -3.82 2.33 -11.59
CA MET A 32 -3.44 3.52 -10.84
C MET A 32 -2.34 4.24 -11.63
N GLY A 33 -2.53 5.52 -11.93
CA GLY A 33 -1.57 6.28 -12.73
C GLY A 33 -0.19 6.36 -12.05
N GLU A 34 0.88 6.49 -12.83
CA GLU A 34 2.26 6.61 -12.31
C GLU A 34 2.41 7.78 -11.32
N ALA A 35 1.69 8.88 -11.55
CA ALA A 35 1.68 10.04 -10.66
C ALA A 35 1.04 9.74 -9.29
N GLU A 36 -0.10 9.03 -9.28
CA GLU A 36 -0.81 8.64 -8.06
C GLU A 36 0.00 7.61 -7.26
N SER A 37 0.58 6.65 -7.98
CA SER A 37 1.56 5.69 -7.50
C SER A 37 2.74 6.36 -6.79
N LYS A 38 3.41 7.31 -7.45
CA LYS A 38 4.54 8.07 -6.88
C LYS A 38 4.11 8.92 -5.69
N GLN A 39 2.93 9.53 -5.73
CA GLN A 39 2.40 10.28 -4.61
C GLN A 39 2.21 9.41 -3.37
N LEU A 40 1.64 8.20 -3.51
CA LEU A 40 1.50 7.27 -2.38
C LEU A 40 2.86 6.81 -1.84
N GLN A 41 3.85 6.65 -2.72
CA GLN A 41 5.21 6.36 -2.32
C GLN A 41 5.82 7.49 -1.49
N ASP A 42 5.73 8.73 -1.95
CA ASP A 42 6.22 9.90 -1.22
C ASP A 42 5.50 10.08 0.13
N GLN A 43 4.19 9.83 0.18
CA GLN A 43 3.40 9.85 1.42
C GLN A 43 3.87 8.77 2.41
N SER A 44 4.10 7.54 1.93
CA SER A 44 4.63 6.44 2.74
C SER A 44 6.01 6.79 3.32
N TYR A 45 6.94 7.29 2.50
CA TYR A 45 8.26 7.69 2.99
C TYR A 45 8.19 8.87 3.96
N ALA A 46 7.31 9.84 3.73
CA ALA A 46 7.10 10.94 4.66
C ALA A 46 6.54 10.45 6.02
N ALA A 47 5.59 9.52 6.01
CA ALA A 47 5.06 8.91 7.22
C ALA A 47 6.14 8.10 7.96
N ALA A 48 6.96 7.32 7.24
CA ALA A 48 8.07 6.57 7.84
C ALA A 48 9.10 7.49 8.51
N ARG A 49 9.45 8.63 7.88
CA ARG A 49 10.32 9.64 8.51
C ARG A 49 9.72 10.24 9.76
N LYS A 50 8.40 10.50 9.79
CA LYS A 50 7.71 10.97 11.00
C LYS A 50 7.83 9.95 12.13
N CYS A 51 7.72 8.66 11.84
CA CYS A 51 7.92 7.60 12.84
C CYS A 51 9.31 7.65 13.48
N ASP A 52 10.35 7.94 12.70
CA ASP A 52 11.73 8.03 13.21
C ASP A 52 11.97 9.29 14.05
N VAL A 53 11.19 10.35 13.85
CA VAL A 53 11.19 11.56 14.69
C VAL A 53 10.40 11.31 15.99
N THR A 54 9.25 10.64 15.91
CA THR A 54 8.39 10.37 17.07
C THR A 54 8.97 9.30 18.00
N TYR A 55 9.59 8.26 17.44
CA TYR A 55 10.17 7.16 18.19
C TYR A 55 11.65 7.05 17.87
N SER A 56 12.49 7.34 18.88
CA SER A 56 13.94 7.28 18.72
C SER A 56 14.37 5.90 18.20
N PRO A 57 15.18 5.83 17.12
CA PRO A 57 15.66 4.57 16.58
C PRO A 57 16.60 3.83 17.55
N ASN A 58 17.15 4.54 18.54
CA ASN A 58 18.11 4.00 19.51
C ASN A 58 17.47 3.61 20.86
N ASP A 59 16.16 3.83 21.03
CA ASP A 59 15.46 3.48 22.25
C ASP A 59 14.76 2.12 22.10
N ALA A 60 15.32 1.10 22.74
CA ALA A 60 14.77 -0.25 22.72
C ALA A 60 13.37 -0.33 23.34
N LYS A 61 13.01 0.55 24.29
CA LYS A 61 11.70 0.53 24.97
C LYS A 61 10.55 0.87 24.04
N VAL A 62 10.82 1.62 22.98
CA VAL A 62 9.80 2.02 21.99
C VAL A 62 9.91 1.23 20.68
N ALA A 63 10.72 0.18 20.62
CA ALA A 63 11.00 -0.55 19.39
C ALA A 63 9.74 -1.13 18.73
N VAL A 64 8.80 -1.71 19.50
CA VAL A 64 7.52 -2.20 18.95
C VAL A 64 6.63 -1.05 18.50
N ALA A 65 6.57 0.05 19.24
CA ALA A 65 5.77 1.22 18.86
C ALA A 65 6.29 1.84 17.55
N ARG A 66 7.61 1.97 17.42
CA ARG A 66 8.28 2.39 16.17
C ARG A 66 7.97 1.44 15.03
N ALA A 67 8.07 0.12 15.27
CA ALA A 67 7.78 -0.89 14.25
C ALA A 67 6.35 -0.79 13.73
N LYS A 68 5.36 -0.62 14.62
CA LYS A 68 3.94 -0.39 14.26
C LYS A 68 3.73 0.91 13.49
N CYS A 69 4.38 2.00 13.89
CA CYS A 69 4.29 3.26 13.15
C CYS A 69 4.79 3.10 11.70
N HIS A 70 5.92 2.41 11.52
CA HIS A 70 6.42 2.08 10.18
C HIS A 70 5.44 1.19 9.41
N THR A 71 4.79 0.22 10.05
CA THR A 71 3.74 -0.59 9.41
C THR A 71 2.62 0.27 8.82
N GLU A 72 2.10 1.22 9.58
CA GLU A 72 1.06 2.14 9.09
C GLU A 72 1.57 3.00 7.92
N ALA A 73 2.82 3.45 7.97
CA ALA A 73 3.43 4.17 6.86
C ALA A 73 3.49 3.33 5.58
N TRP A 74 3.96 2.08 5.68
CA TRP A 74 4.07 1.19 4.51
C TRP A 74 2.73 0.68 4.00
N ASN A 75 1.70 0.59 4.85
CA ASN A 75 0.35 0.23 4.43
C ASN A 75 -0.25 1.20 3.40
N ILE A 76 0.24 2.45 3.35
CA ILE A 76 -0.12 3.44 2.32
C ILE A 76 0.22 2.92 0.92
N LEU A 77 1.35 2.21 0.76
CA LEU A 77 1.80 1.64 -0.51
C LEU A 77 1.09 0.34 -0.88
N ARG A 78 0.49 -0.37 0.08
CA ARG A 78 -0.10 -1.70 -0.14
C ARG A 78 -1.03 -1.79 -1.35
N PRO A 79 -1.90 -0.81 -1.66
CA PRO A 79 -2.77 -0.84 -2.84
C PRO A 79 -2.02 -0.78 -4.18
N THR A 80 -0.80 -0.24 -4.20
CA THR A 80 0.01 -0.05 -5.42
C THR A 80 0.97 -1.22 -5.66
N MET A 81 1.07 -2.16 -4.72
CA MET A 81 2.03 -3.24 -4.77
C MET A 81 1.54 -4.35 -5.71
N PRO A 82 2.36 -4.79 -6.69
CA PRO A 82 2.02 -5.95 -7.51
C PRO A 82 1.99 -7.26 -6.70
N TYR A 83 2.75 -7.30 -5.60
CA TYR A 83 2.88 -8.45 -4.69
C TYR A 83 2.71 -7.99 -3.23
N PRO A 84 1.48 -7.65 -2.79
CA PRO A 84 1.23 -7.11 -1.45
C PRO A 84 1.64 -8.07 -0.32
N GLU A 85 1.64 -9.37 -0.56
CA GLU A 85 2.10 -10.39 0.38
C GLU A 85 3.58 -10.29 0.72
N VAL A 86 4.41 -9.78 -0.21
CA VAL A 86 5.85 -9.54 0.04
C VAL A 86 6.02 -8.40 1.04
N LEU A 87 5.22 -7.34 0.89
CA LEU A 87 5.16 -6.26 1.86
C LEU A 87 4.62 -6.74 3.22
N ASP A 88 3.56 -7.54 3.23
CA ASP A 88 2.98 -8.07 4.47
C ASP A 88 4.00 -8.91 5.26
N LYS A 89 4.82 -9.73 4.57
CA LYS A 89 5.94 -10.47 5.20
C LYS A 89 6.99 -9.53 5.81
N LEU A 90 7.40 -8.48 5.10
CA LEU A 90 8.38 -7.51 5.61
C LEU A 90 7.84 -6.78 6.85
N ILE A 91 6.57 -6.38 6.82
CA ILE A 91 5.87 -5.77 7.95
C ILE A 91 5.90 -6.71 9.16
N ALA A 92 5.51 -7.97 8.99
CA ALA A 92 5.51 -8.95 10.06
C ALA A 92 6.92 -9.14 10.65
N LYS A 93 7.94 -9.23 9.80
CA LYS A 93 9.35 -9.35 10.23
C LYS A 93 9.81 -8.13 11.02
N ARG A 94 9.41 -6.92 10.63
CA ARG A 94 9.74 -5.68 11.36
C ARG A 94 9.13 -5.67 12.75
N ILE A 95 7.89 -6.12 12.92
CA ILE A 95 7.23 -6.24 14.22
C ILE A 95 7.97 -7.26 15.10
N GLU A 96 8.28 -8.44 14.56
CA GLU A 96 9.04 -9.49 15.25
C GLU A 96 10.40 -8.97 15.75
N ILE A 97 11.15 -8.26 14.90
CA ILE A 97 12.42 -7.63 15.27
C ILE A 97 12.22 -6.59 16.39
N GLY A 98 11.19 -5.75 16.27
CA GLY A 98 10.85 -4.77 17.31
C GLY A 98 10.57 -5.42 18.67
N GLN A 99 9.87 -6.56 18.69
CA GLN A 99 9.61 -7.34 19.90
C GLN A 99 10.91 -7.87 20.50
N LYS A 100 11.78 -8.49 19.69
CA LYS A 100 13.09 -9.00 20.16
C LYS A 100 13.96 -7.90 20.75
N VAL A 101 13.97 -6.71 20.14
CA VAL A 101 14.69 -5.56 20.69
C VAL A 101 14.13 -5.12 22.03
N GLN A 102 12.81 -4.96 22.11
CA GLN A 102 12.15 -4.51 23.34
C GLN A 102 12.31 -5.52 24.49
N ASN A 103 12.36 -6.81 24.18
CA ASN A 103 12.61 -7.88 25.15
C ASN A 103 14.09 -8.02 25.54
N GLY A 104 15.01 -7.29 24.90
CA GLY A 104 16.46 -7.41 25.13
C GLY A 104 17.10 -8.66 24.51
N GLU A 105 16.36 -9.38 23.66
CA GLU A 105 16.85 -10.55 22.91
C GLU A 105 17.72 -10.16 21.70
N MET A 106 17.63 -8.89 21.28
CA MET A 106 18.36 -8.34 20.14
C MET A 106 18.78 -6.90 20.41
N THR A 107 19.99 -6.51 20.03
CA THR A 107 20.42 -5.11 20.12
C THR A 107 19.83 -4.28 18.97
N VAL A 108 19.74 -2.95 19.16
CA VAL A 108 19.31 -2.03 18.09
C VAL A 108 20.17 -2.17 16.84
N ALA A 109 21.49 -2.34 16.99
CA ALA A 109 22.40 -2.53 15.86
C ALA A 109 22.10 -3.83 15.09
N GLN A 110 21.88 -4.93 15.80
CA GLN A 110 21.49 -6.21 15.18
C GLN A 110 20.13 -6.09 14.47
N ALA A 111 19.19 -5.36 15.06
CA ALA A 111 17.88 -5.11 14.47
C ALA A 111 17.96 -4.32 13.17
N SER A 112 18.80 -3.29 13.10
CA SER A 112 19.04 -2.54 11.85
C SER A 112 19.54 -3.47 10.74
N THR A 113 20.55 -4.30 11.02
CA THR A 113 21.06 -5.29 10.05
C THR A 113 19.99 -6.31 9.64
N ALA A 114 19.20 -6.81 10.60
CA ALA A 114 18.13 -7.76 10.33
C ALA A 114 17.01 -7.16 9.47
N ILE A 115 16.67 -5.87 9.67
CA ILE A 115 15.70 -5.14 8.85
C ILE A 115 16.24 -4.96 7.42
N GLU A 116 17.49 -4.53 7.24
CA GLU A 116 18.05 -4.38 5.90
C GLU A 116 18.14 -5.71 5.15
N LYS A 117 18.50 -6.80 5.86
CA LYS A 117 18.45 -8.15 5.29
C LYS A 117 17.04 -8.53 4.85
N ALA A 118 16.03 -8.31 5.69
CA ALA A 118 14.64 -8.60 5.35
C ALA A 118 14.15 -7.78 4.14
N ARG A 119 14.61 -6.53 3.99
CA ARG A 119 14.33 -5.72 2.79
C ARG A 119 14.99 -6.29 1.54
N ALA A 120 16.25 -6.72 1.62
CA ALA A 120 16.95 -7.33 0.49
C ALA A 120 16.30 -8.66 0.06
N GLU A 121 15.86 -9.48 1.02
CA GLU A 121 15.12 -10.72 0.75
C GLU A 121 13.78 -10.43 0.05
N ALA A 122 13.03 -9.44 0.54
CA ALA A 122 11.78 -9.01 -0.07
C ALA A 122 11.99 -8.43 -1.49
N ALA A 123 13.05 -7.66 -1.71
CA ALA A 123 13.41 -7.15 -3.04
C ALA A 123 13.73 -8.29 -4.01
N THR A 124 14.47 -9.29 -3.53
CA THR A 124 14.80 -10.49 -4.32
C THR A 124 13.56 -11.28 -4.68
N GLU A 125 12.66 -11.52 -3.72
CA GLU A 125 11.38 -12.21 -3.96
C GLU A 125 10.51 -11.45 -4.97
N GLU A 126 10.42 -10.13 -4.84
CA GLU A 126 9.70 -9.29 -5.78
C GLU A 126 10.30 -9.38 -7.20
N GLN A 127 11.62 -9.28 -7.34
CA GLN A 127 12.30 -9.42 -8.63
C GLN A 127 12.06 -10.79 -9.29
N GLN A 128 12.13 -11.87 -8.50
CA GLN A 128 11.86 -13.23 -8.99
C GLN A 128 10.41 -13.36 -9.51
N ARG A 129 9.44 -12.81 -8.78
CA ARG A 129 8.03 -12.83 -9.20
C ARG A 129 7.79 -11.98 -10.44
N ARG A 130 8.43 -10.80 -10.55
CA ARG A 130 8.40 -9.96 -11.77
C ARG A 130 9.01 -10.68 -12.98
N GLY A 131 10.14 -11.37 -12.82
CA GLY A 131 10.75 -12.15 -13.89
C GLY A 131 9.91 -13.34 -14.35
N ALA A 132 9.01 -13.83 -13.49
CA ALA A 132 8.11 -14.95 -13.74
C ALA A 132 6.69 -14.55 -14.17
N GLY A 133 6.35 -13.25 -14.25
CA GLY A 133 4.99 -12.78 -14.49
C GLY A 133 4.87 -11.42 -15.20
N PRO A 134 3.73 -11.09 -15.82
CA PRO A 134 3.58 -9.93 -16.71
C PRO A 134 3.31 -8.58 -15.98
N LEU A 135 3.59 -8.46 -14.68
CA LEU A 135 3.12 -7.33 -13.89
C LEU A 135 4.11 -6.15 -13.84
N GLY A 136 3.67 -5.00 -14.37
CA GLY A 136 4.25 -3.69 -14.10
C GLY A 136 3.59 -3.05 -12.87
N GLY A 137 4.41 -2.53 -11.94
CA GLY A 137 3.98 -1.88 -10.71
C GLY A 137 5.16 -1.26 -9.97
N ILE A 138 4.89 -0.41 -8.96
CA ILE A 138 5.95 0.24 -8.16
C ILE A 138 6.71 -0.84 -7.38
N SER A 139 8.05 -0.79 -7.45
CA SER A 139 8.90 -1.62 -6.59
C SER A 139 8.88 -1.08 -5.18
N LEU A 140 8.69 -1.93 -4.17
CA LEU A 140 8.83 -1.51 -2.77
C LEU A 140 10.27 -1.02 -2.49
N PHE A 141 11.21 -1.55 -3.27
CA PHE A 141 12.63 -1.25 -3.24
C PHE A 141 13.02 -0.68 -4.60
N PRO A 142 12.78 0.61 -4.85
CA PRO A 142 13.36 1.24 -6.02
C PRO A 142 14.87 1.04 -5.91
N SER A 143 15.49 0.46 -6.95
CA SER A 143 16.94 0.36 -7.02
C SER A 143 17.50 1.74 -6.70
N SER A 144 18.25 1.86 -5.61
CA SER A 144 19.03 3.06 -5.35
C SER A 144 19.94 3.27 -6.55
N GLN A 145 19.62 4.28 -7.37
CA GLN A 145 20.61 4.89 -8.25
C GLN A 145 21.55 5.73 -7.39
#